data_AF-A0A9D4SKT0-F1
#
_entry.id   AF-A0A9D4SKT0-F1
#
_cell.length_a   1.000
_cell.length_b   1.000
_cell.length_c   1.000
_cell.angle_alpha   90.00
_cell.angle_beta   90.00
_cell.angle_gamma   90.00
#
_symmetry.space_group_name_H-M   'P 1'
#
loop_
_entity.id
_entity.type
_entity.pdbx_description
1 polymer ?
#
loop_
_entity_poly.entity_id
_entity_poly.type
_entity_poly.pdbx_seq_one_letter_code
_entity_poly.pdbx_strand_id
1 'polypeptide(L)'
;MTVKLDKMLYFRLVRTCPVIGIVTILSICFSLFAFIVYRDSLPVFDDPTIGFEARNTDLSNRINTWRLLIESTSWNGALSLYPKSLISNNTGNDFVKESIYIRRANATGRIKSKKQNRNKVKRKNKSKKSNQTNLPNPFESKNHYSNSFLCGKIVGDYVQIVVETNDGSNLLDLKSIKNLCLLDQRILRMDNDNDQNFSFNNSTIFGEYCESKNFDKCCPSWSIVNFLMIYVNKTNCDDLIDEDVEKFVKYLDVCSPFYAGHYLNDDCSNDEPCPNTPSECFQYENLVFNVFHYLVDYRFMNMDKKILNHNKLIETTMNYSVTQLPLLTSTSIILPIAKSSKLMAYYENITKV
;
A
#
# COMPACT_ATOMS: atom_id res chain seq x y z
N MET A 1 18.24 68.44 10.88
CA MET A 1 18.40 68.93 9.49
C MET A 1 18.84 67.84 8.51
N THR A 2 19.40 66.72 8.97
CA THR A 2 19.89 65.58 8.18
C THR A 2 18.81 64.79 7.43
N VAL A 3 17.65 64.57 8.05
CA VAL A 3 16.53 63.77 7.46
C VAL A 3 15.94 64.41 6.18
N LYS A 4 16.05 65.73 5.99
CA LYS A 4 15.57 66.42 4.78
C LYS A 4 16.55 66.28 3.61
N LEU A 5 17.85 66.14 3.89
CA LEU A 5 18.90 66.08 2.86
C LEU A 5 18.93 64.70 2.18
N ASP A 6 18.76 63.63 2.95
CA ASP A 6 18.70 62.25 2.44
C ASP A 6 17.50 62.03 1.51
N LYS A 7 16.34 62.61 1.86
CA LYS A 7 15.15 62.55 0.99
C LYS A 7 15.38 63.28 -0.33
N MET A 8 16.01 64.46 -0.32
CA MET A 8 16.30 65.20 -1.55
C MET A 8 17.36 64.51 -2.43
N LEU A 9 18.36 63.84 -1.83
CA LEU A 9 19.37 63.06 -2.55
C LEU A 9 18.78 61.82 -3.21
N TYR A 10 17.88 61.09 -2.52
CA TYR A 10 17.16 59.96 -3.09
C TYR A 10 16.29 60.38 -4.28
N PHE A 11 15.50 61.45 -4.14
CA PHE A 11 14.69 61.98 -5.25
C PHE A 11 15.53 62.44 -6.45
N ARG A 12 16.72 63.02 -6.20
CA ARG A 12 17.68 63.34 -7.26
C ARG A 12 18.23 62.08 -7.94
N LEU A 13 18.61 61.05 -7.20
CA LEU A 13 19.13 59.80 -7.74
C LEU A 13 18.13 59.10 -8.68
N VAL A 14 16.87 59.00 -8.25
CA VAL A 14 15.78 58.38 -9.02
C VAL A 14 15.46 59.19 -10.29
N ARG A 15 15.54 60.52 -10.22
CA ARG A 15 15.24 61.41 -11.35
C ARG A 15 16.38 61.49 -12.38
N THR A 16 17.64 61.39 -11.96
CA THR A 16 18.79 61.67 -12.83
C THR A 16 19.24 60.45 -13.62
N CYS A 17 19.16 59.24 -13.04
CA CYS A 17 19.60 58.00 -13.70
C CYS A 17 18.75 56.78 -13.31
N PRO A 18 17.45 56.73 -13.65
CA PRO A 18 16.55 55.63 -13.27
C PRO A 18 17.01 54.27 -13.82
N VAL A 19 17.60 54.25 -15.02
CA VAL A 19 18.09 53.03 -15.67
C VAL A 19 19.24 52.38 -14.89
N ILE A 20 20.19 53.17 -14.37
CA ILE A 20 21.33 52.65 -13.60
C ILE A 20 20.85 52.04 -12.27
N GLY A 21 19.87 52.67 -11.61
CA GLY A 21 19.25 52.13 -10.41
C GLY A 21 18.55 50.79 -10.65
N ILE A 22 17.81 50.67 -11.76
CA ILE A 22 17.13 49.42 -12.13
C ILE A 22 18.13 48.31 -12.43
N VAL A 23 19.18 48.59 -13.20
CA VAL A 23 20.21 47.60 -13.57
C VAL A 23 20.97 47.09 -12.35
N THR A 24 21.32 47.97 -11.42
CA THR A 24 22.02 47.57 -10.18
C THR A 24 21.14 46.68 -9.30
N ILE A 25 19.86 47.00 -9.14
CA ILE A 25 18.90 46.17 -8.40
C ILE A 25 18.73 44.80 -9.09
N LEU A 26 18.53 44.78 -10.41
CA LEU A 26 18.39 43.53 -11.16
C LEU A 26 19.64 42.65 -11.05
N SER A 27 20.83 43.25 -11.11
CA SER A 27 22.09 42.53 -10.92
C SER A 27 22.19 41.93 -9.52
N ILE A 28 21.83 42.68 -8.47
CA ILE A 28 21.85 42.18 -7.09
C ILE A 28 20.83 41.05 -6.91
N CYS A 29 19.61 41.22 -7.42
CA CYS A 29 18.57 40.19 -7.36
C CYS A 29 18.99 38.91 -8.08
N PHE A 30 19.59 39.03 -9.27
CA PHE A 30 20.07 37.89 -10.05
C PHE A 30 21.22 37.17 -9.35
N SER A 31 22.18 37.92 -8.78
CA SER A 31 23.28 37.33 -8.01
C SER A 31 22.80 36.60 -6.75
N LEU A 32 21.83 37.17 -6.02
CA LEU A 32 21.22 36.51 -4.84
C LEU A 32 20.44 35.26 -5.23
N PHE A 33 19.64 35.33 -6.29
CA PHE A 33 18.90 34.19 -6.80
C PHE A 33 19.84 33.06 -7.24
N ALA A 34 20.89 33.39 -8.02
CA ALA A 34 21.89 32.43 -8.44
C ALA A 34 22.63 31.81 -7.25
N PHE A 35 22.92 32.58 -6.20
CA PHE A 35 23.56 32.07 -4.99
C PHE A 35 22.68 31.07 -4.24
N ILE A 36 21.37 31.36 -4.09
CA ILE A 36 20.42 30.47 -3.43
C ILE A 36 20.28 29.15 -4.21
N VAL A 37 20.06 29.24 -5.53
CA VAL A 37 19.85 28.06 -6.39
C VAL A 37 21.12 27.20 -6.50
N TYR A 38 22.31 27.81 -6.46
CA TYR A 38 23.56 27.05 -6.56
C TYR A 38 23.95 26.36 -5.25
N ARG A 39 23.67 27.00 -4.10
CA ARG A 39 24.11 26.49 -2.80
C ARG A 39 23.18 25.44 -2.24
N ASP A 40 21.88 25.68 -2.35
CA ASP A 40 20.86 24.89 -1.71
C ASP A 40 20.21 23.98 -2.74
N SER A 41 20.09 22.69 -2.41
CA SER A 41 19.24 21.80 -3.17
C SER A 41 17.81 22.30 -3.09
N LEU A 42 17.06 22.17 -4.18
CA LEU A 42 15.64 22.48 -4.18
C LEU A 42 14.94 21.76 -3.02
N PRO A 43 14.05 22.45 -2.28
CA PRO A 43 13.31 21.82 -1.20
C PRO A 43 12.45 20.68 -1.78
N VAL A 44 12.48 19.54 -1.09
CA VAL A 44 11.73 18.35 -1.46
C VAL A 44 10.44 18.33 -0.62
N PHE A 45 9.29 18.16 -1.29
CA PHE A 45 7.96 18.19 -0.67
C PHE A 45 7.28 16.81 -0.71
N ASP A 46 8.06 15.74 -0.56
CA ASP A 46 7.56 14.37 -0.70
C ASP A 46 6.52 14.01 0.38
N ASP A 47 6.63 14.59 1.58
CA ASP A 47 5.69 14.37 2.68
C ASP A 47 5.06 15.70 3.11
N PRO A 48 3.77 15.93 2.81
CA PRO A 48 3.08 17.17 3.16
C PRO A 48 2.84 17.30 4.66
N THR A 49 3.02 16.24 5.46
CA THR A 49 2.78 16.25 6.91
C THR A 49 3.99 16.73 7.72
N ILE A 50 5.14 16.95 7.07
CA ILE A 50 6.32 17.50 7.73
C ILE A 50 6.04 18.94 8.19
N GLY A 51 6.25 19.19 9.48
CA GLY A 51 6.09 20.52 10.09
C GLY A 51 4.80 20.71 10.88
N PHE A 52 3.91 19.71 10.92
CA PHE A 52 2.72 19.71 11.79
C PHE A 52 2.99 19.26 13.23
N GLU A 53 4.26 19.01 13.60
CA GLU A 53 4.63 18.72 14.98
C GLU A 53 4.57 19.98 15.87
N ALA A 54 3.92 19.88 17.03
CA ALA A 54 3.81 20.97 18.00
C ALA A 54 5.14 21.18 18.77
N ARG A 55 6.12 21.84 18.13
CA ARG A 55 7.46 22.07 18.70
C ARG A 55 7.43 22.84 20.02
N ASN A 56 8.42 22.58 20.87
CA ASN A 56 8.64 23.24 22.16
C ASN A 56 7.51 23.07 23.20
N THR A 57 6.65 22.07 23.02
CA THR A 57 5.70 21.65 24.06
C THR A 57 6.31 20.56 24.93
N ASP A 58 5.87 20.44 26.19
CA ASP A 58 6.30 19.33 27.06
C ASP A 58 5.96 17.97 26.42
N LEU A 59 4.79 17.87 25.77
CA LEU A 59 4.41 16.69 25.01
C LEU A 59 5.38 16.38 23.85
N SER A 60 5.77 17.39 23.06
CA SER A 60 6.75 17.21 21.99
C SER A 60 8.11 16.78 22.52
N ASN A 61 8.56 17.33 23.65
CA ASN A 61 9.80 16.89 24.28
C ASN A 61 9.74 15.43 24.71
N ARG A 62 8.63 14.98 25.29
CA ARG A 62 8.42 13.57 25.69
C ARG A 62 8.35 12.64 24.48
N ILE A 63 7.63 13.02 23.42
CA ILE A 63 7.55 12.21 22.19
C ILE A 63 8.91 12.15 21.49
N ASN A 64 9.64 13.27 21.41
CA ASN A 64 10.97 13.32 20.79
C ASN A 64 11.99 12.50 21.58
N THR A 65 12.00 12.62 22.91
CA THR A 65 12.88 11.80 23.76
C THR A 65 12.57 10.31 23.63
N TRP A 66 11.28 9.93 23.56
CA TRP A 66 10.87 8.54 23.32
C TRP A 66 11.29 8.04 21.93
N ARG A 67 11.14 8.85 20.88
CA ARG A 67 11.60 8.53 19.52
C ARG A 67 13.11 8.30 19.47
N LEU A 68 13.88 9.20 20.09
CA LEU A 68 15.34 9.07 20.21
C LEU A 68 15.74 7.83 20.99
N LEU A 69 14.99 7.48 22.04
CA LEU A 69 15.21 6.26 22.81
C LEU A 69 15.02 5.03 21.91
N ILE A 70 13.91 4.92 21.18
CA ILE A 70 13.67 3.81 20.23
C ILE A 70 14.79 3.70 19.20
N GLU A 71 15.16 4.82 18.58
CA GLU A 71 16.23 4.90 17.58
C GLU A 71 17.57 4.42 18.16
N SER A 72 17.87 4.82 19.40
CA SER A 72 19.09 4.42 20.10
C SER A 72 19.08 2.99 20.65
N THR A 73 17.91 2.35 20.78
CA THR A 73 17.74 0.93 21.13
C THR A 73 17.60 0.01 19.91
N SER A 74 17.63 0.57 18.70
CA SER A 74 17.59 -0.20 17.45
C SER A 74 18.80 -1.14 17.32
N TRP A 75 18.79 -2.04 16.34
CA TRP A 75 19.87 -3.01 16.12
C TRP A 75 21.26 -2.37 16.03
N ASN A 76 21.36 -1.16 15.44
CA ASN A 76 22.60 -0.40 15.31
C ASN A 76 22.79 0.66 16.42
N GLY A 77 21.89 0.67 17.39
CA GLY A 77 21.83 1.63 18.48
C GLY A 77 22.88 1.37 19.56
N ALA A 78 23.21 2.42 20.32
CA ALA A 78 24.17 2.34 21.42
C ALA A 78 23.58 1.68 22.68
N LEU A 79 22.25 1.65 22.80
CA LEU A 79 21.53 1.01 23.89
C LEU A 79 21.08 -0.38 23.46
N SER A 80 21.27 -1.36 24.33
CA SER A 80 20.77 -2.71 24.11
C SER A 80 19.61 -2.99 25.06
N LEU A 81 18.54 -3.57 24.52
CA LEU A 81 17.38 -4.04 25.29
C LEU A 81 17.74 -5.20 26.22
N TYR A 82 18.76 -5.96 25.83
CA TYR A 82 19.24 -7.08 26.61
C TYR A 82 20.50 -6.66 27.33
N PRO A 83 20.63 -6.92 28.65
CA PRO A 83 21.92 -6.81 29.28
C PRO A 83 22.86 -7.72 28.50
N LYS A 84 23.95 -7.17 27.94
CA LYS A 84 25.08 -8.01 27.52
C LYS A 84 25.39 -8.83 28.75
N SER A 85 25.15 -10.14 28.69
CA SER A 85 25.54 -11.03 29.77
C SER A 85 26.97 -10.66 30.10
N LEU A 86 27.22 -10.35 31.37
CA LEU A 86 28.56 -10.17 31.88
C LEU A 86 29.31 -11.41 31.41
N ILE A 87 30.15 -11.26 30.38
CA ILE A 87 31.18 -12.23 30.03
C ILE A 87 32.19 -12.11 31.16
N SER A 88 31.79 -12.64 32.32
CA SER A 88 32.61 -12.86 33.48
C SER A 88 33.31 -14.18 33.22
N ASN A 89 34.58 -14.07 32.83
CA ASN A 89 35.69 -14.91 33.25
C ASN A 89 35.37 -16.38 33.48
N ASN A 90 35.70 -17.22 32.51
CA ASN A 90 36.79 -18.20 32.65
C ASN A 90 36.90 -19.00 31.36
N THR A 91 37.99 -18.81 30.61
CA THR A 91 39.01 -19.84 30.30
C THR A 91 39.80 -19.42 29.06
N GLY A 92 41.13 -19.32 29.21
CA GLY A 92 42.09 -19.64 28.15
C GLY A 92 42.33 -18.57 27.09
N ASN A 93 43.42 -17.82 27.28
CA ASN A 93 44.31 -17.23 26.29
C ASN A 93 43.84 -17.25 24.81
N ASP A 94 43.39 -16.10 24.31
CA ASP A 94 43.85 -15.60 23.02
C ASP A 94 43.72 -14.07 22.96
N PHE A 95 44.85 -13.43 22.69
CA PHE A 95 44.97 -11.99 22.56
C PHE A 95 44.26 -11.54 21.26
N VAL A 96 43.05 -11.02 21.36
CA VAL A 96 42.53 -10.06 20.37
C VAL A 96 42.12 -8.79 21.11
N LYS A 97 43.04 -7.84 21.14
CA LYS A 97 42.81 -6.48 21.63
C LYS A 97 41.94 -5.75 20.62
N GLU A 98 40.61 -5.92 20.70
CA GLU A 98 39.68 -5.12 19.92
C GLU A 98 39.45 -3.79 20.64
N SER A 99 40.25 -2.80 20.28
CA SER A 99 40.07 -1.42 20.74
C SER A 99 38.73 -0.89 20.24
N ILE A 100 37.79 -0.69 21.15
CA ILE A 100 36.55 0.04 20.93
C ILE A 100 36.92 1.49 20.55
N TYR A 101 36.95 1.79 19.26
CA TYR A 101 36.88 3.16 18.80
C TYR A 101 35.43 3.63 18.95
N ILE A 102 35.15 4.35 20.03
CA ILE A 102 33.96 5.19 20.13
C ILE A 102 34.08 6.25 19.02
N ARG A 103 33.47 6.00 17.86
CA ARG A 103 33.27 7.05 16.86
C ARG A 103 32.24 8.02 17.42
N ARG A 104 32.72 9.10 18.05
CA ARG A 104 31.95 10.35 18.14
C ARG A 104 31.62 10.78 16.72
N ALA A 105 30.38 10.59 16.31
CA ALA A 105 29.86 11.17 15.09
C ALA A 105 29.72 12.68 15.31
N ASN A 106 30.79 13.43 15.03
CA ASN A 106 30.67 14.87 14.83
C ASN A 106 30.08 15.08 13.44
N ALA A 107 28.83 15.50 13.41
CA ALA A 107 28.17 15.99 12.21
C ALA A 107 28.88 17.25 11.70
N THR A 108 29.70 17.10 10.65
CA THR A 108 30.00 18.14 9.64
C THR A 108 30.78 17.52 8.49
N GLY A 109 30.35 17.73 7.24
CA GLY A 109 31.29 17.70 6.10
C GLY A 109 31.00 16.69 4.98
N ARG A 110 30.35 17.21 3.94
CA ARG A 110 30.36 16.81 2.52
C ARG A 110 31.79 16.45 2.05
N ILE A 111 31.97 15.43 1.19
CA ILE A 111 32.72 15.44 -0.11
C ILE A 111 33.20 14.04 -0.58
N LYS A 112 32.66 13.68 -1.76
CA LYS A 112 33.23 13.04 -2.97
C LYS A 112 33.92 11.67 -2.95
N SER A 113 33.53 10.95 -4.01
CA SER A 113 34.07 9.75 -4.60
C SER A 113 35.57 9.80 -4.90
N LYS A 114 36.23 8.64 -4.79
CA LYS A 114 37.26 8.21 -5.75
C LYS A 114 37.40 6.70 -5.78
N LYS A 115 37.25 6.17 -6.99
CA LYS A 115 37.71 4.87 -7.49
C LYS A 115 39.13 4.58 -7.00
N GLN A 116 39.38 3.35 -6.54
CA GLN A 116 40.62 2.66 -6.90
C GLN A 116 40.50 1.14 -6.82
N ASN A 117 41.02 0.53 -7.89
CA ASN A 117 41.16 -0.89 -8.16
C ASN A 117 41.78 -1.67 -7.01
N ARG A 118 41.37 -2.93 -6.84
CA ARG A 118 42.29 -4.01 -6.45
C ARG A 118 41.80 -5.40 -6.88
N ASN A 119 42.42 -5.85 -7.97
CA ASN A 119 42.93 -7.19 -8.27
C ASN A 119 42.14 -8.42 -7.80
N LYS A 120 41.55 -9.09 -8.80
CA LYS A 120 41.11 -10.49 -8.77
C LYS A 120 42.25 -11.41 -8.36
N VAL A 121 42.15 -12.00 -7.17
CA VAL A 121 42.87 -13.23 -6.82
C VAL A 121 41.86 -14.37 -6.87
N LYS A 122 41.93 -15.16 -7.94
CA LYS A 122 41.20 -16.43 -8.08
C LYS A 122 41.78 -17.42 -7.07
N ARG A 123 40.97 -17.88 -6.13
CA ARG A 123 41.24 -19.11 -5.38
C ARG A 123 40.04 -20.06 -5.56
N LYS A 124 40.24 -21.05 -6.44
CA LYS A 124 39.49 -22.30 -6.42
C LYS A 124 39.78 -22.99 -5.09
N ASN A 125 38.77 -23.50 -4.40
CA ASN A 125 38.81 -24.84 -3.82
C ASN A 125 37.45 -25.28 -3.25
N LYS A 126 36.98 -26.39 -3.85
CA LYS A 126 36.41 -27.60 -3.25
C LYS A 126 35.25 -27.45 -2.26
N SER A 127 34.10 -27.91 -2.74
CA SER A 127 32.93 -28.27 -1.96
C SER A 127 33.27 -29.24 -0.82
N LYS A 128 32.78 -28.92 0.37
CA LYS A 128 32.46 -29.89 1.41
C LYS A 128 31.03 -29.61 1.85
N LYS A 129 30.14 -30.57 1.57
CA LYS A 129 28.80 -30.69 2.14
C LYS A 129 28.94 -30.91 3.65
N SER A 130 28.26 -30.10 4.45
CA SER A 130 27.88 -30.46 5.80
C SER A 130 26.46 -29.98 6.04
N ASN A 131 25.58 -30.91 6.36
CA ASN A 131 24.17 -30.70 6.66
C ASN A 131 24.03 -29.80 7.89
N GLN A 132 23.33 -28.69 7.74
CA GLN A 132 22.86 -27.90 8.87
C GLN A 132 21.35 -27.69 8.71
N THR A 133 20.65 -28.19 9.72
CA THR A 133 19.22 -28.14 9.97
C THR A 133 18.67 -26.72 9.86
N ASN A 134 17.67 -26.55 9.00
CA ASN A 134 16.94 -25.30 8.82
C ASN A 134 16.06 -25.02 10.04
N LEU A 135 16.40 -23.97 10.80
CA LEU A 135 15.43 -23.22 11.60
C LEU A 135 14.74 -22.25 10.62
N PRO A 136 13.40 -22.16 10.55
CA PRO A 136 12.76 -21.27 9.59
C PRO A 136 13.03 -19.81 9.95
N ASN A 137 13.59 -19.06 9.00
CA ASN A 137 13.70 -17.60 9.09
C ASN A 137 12.29 -16.98 9.00
N PRO A 138 11.89 -16.04 9.87
CA PRO A 138 10.56 -15.41 9.85
C PRO A 138 10.27 -14.49 8.65
N PHE A 139 11.13 -14.44 7.64
CA PHE A 139 11.03 -13.50 6.52
C PHE A 139 11.30 -14.17 5.17
N GLU A 140 10.95 -15.45 5.06
CA GLU A 140 10.85 -16.11 3.77
C GLU A 140 9.45 -15.83 3.23
N SER A 141 9.35 -14.81 2.36
CA SER A 141 8.18 -14.59 1.53
C SER A 141 7.90 -15.88 0.79
N LYS A 142 6.88 -16.62 1.23
CA LYS A 142 6.34 -17.74 0.47
C LYS A 142 6.00 -17.18 -0.90
N ASN A 143 6.81 -17.50 -1.90
CA ASN A 143 6.40 -17.31 -3.29
C ASN A 143 5.14 -18.15 -3.45
N HIS A 144 3.99 -17.50 -3.43
CA HIS A 144 2.68 -18.11 -3.55
C HIS A 144 2.48 -18.60 -4.98
N TYR A 145 3.12 -19.72 -5.33
CA TYR A 145 2.73 -20.57 -6.46
C TYR A 145 1.44 -21.29 -6.09
N SER A 146 0.37 -20.52 -5.90
CA SER A 146 -0.99 -21.03 -5.76
C SER A 146 -1.63 -21.00 -7.14
N ASN A 147 -2.20 -22.13 -7.57
CA ASN A 147 -3.07 -22.22 -8.76
C ASN A 147 -4.41 -21.49 -8.56
N SER A 148 -4.54 -20.65 -7.53
CA SER A 148 -5.72 -19.84 -7.24
C SER A 148 -5.90 -18.77 -8.31
N PHE A 149 -7.16 -18.46 -8.64
CA PHE A 149 -7.54 -17.47 -9.64
C PHE A 149 -7.06 -16.06 -9.22
N LEU A 150 -7.14 -15.75 -7.93
CA LEU A 150 -6.63 -14.50 -7.36
C LEU A 150 -5.20 -14.68 -6.85
N CYS A 151 -4.47 -13.57 -6.73
CA CYS A 151 -3.02 -13.62 -6.46
C CYS A 151 -2.60 -13.81 -5.01
N GLY A 152 -3.58 -13.89 -4.10
CA GLY A 152 -3.34 -14.15 -2.71
C GLY A 152 -4.43 -13.51 -1.86
N LYS A 153 -4.09 -13.28 -0.60
CA LYS A 153 -4.93 -12.59 0.37
C LYS A 153 -4.92 -11.08 0.11
N ILE A 154 -6.02 -10.42 0.47
CA ILE A 154 -6.14 -8.97 0.40
C ILE A 154 -5.29 -8.35 1.52
N VAL A 155 -4.41 -7.41 1.16
CA VAL A 155 -3.54 -6.67 2.10
C VAL A 155 -3.93 -5.19 2.09
N GLY A 156 -3.86 -4.52 3.24
CA GLY A 156 -4.25 -3.10 3.39
C GLY A 156 -3.43 -2.11 2.54
N ASP A 157 -2.26 -2.52 2.06
CA ASP A 157 -1.38 -1.71 1.21
C ASP A 157 -1.80 -1.68 -0.26
N TYR A 158 -2.73 -2.55 -0.69
CA TYR A 158 -3.27 -2.50 -2.04
C TYR A 158 -4.16 -1.27 -2.26
N VAL A 159 -4.23 -0.82 -3.51
CA VAL A 159 -5.12 0.26 -3.93
C VAL A 159 -6.57 -0.22 -3.85
N GLN A 160 -7.41 0.56 -3.17
CA GLN A 160 -8.84 0.33 -3.05
C GLN A 160 -9.59 1.48 -3.73
N ILE A 161 -10.50 1.13 -4.63
CA ILE A 161 -11.38 2.06 -5.34
C ILE A 161 -12.80 1.74 -4.92
N VAL A 162 -13.54 2.74 -4.44
CA VAL A 162 -14.95 2.59 -4.07
C VAL A 162 -15.80 3.13 -5.21
N VAL A 163 -16.71 2.31 -5.71
CA VAL A 163 -17.62 2.64 -6.81
C VAL A 163 -19.05 2.67 -6.26
N GLU A 164 -19.83 3.66 -6.67
CA GLU A 164 -21.23 3.83 -6.30
C GLU A 164 -22.11 4.05 -7.55
N THR A 165 -23.37 3.68 -7.50
CA THR A 165 -24.34 3.97 -8.57
C THR A 165 -24.84 5.40 -8.48
N ASN A 166 -24.86 6.11 -9.62
CA ASN A 166 -25.40 7.48 -9.69
C ASN A 166 -26.89 7.55 -9.36
N ASP A 167 -27.65 6.53 -9.78
CA ASP A 167 -29.11 6.50 -9.67
C ASP A 167 -29.58 5.80 -8.38
N GLY A 168 -28.66 5.36 -7.51
CA GLY A 168 -28.97 4.53 -6.34
C GLY A 168 -29.52 3.13 -6.67
N SER A 169 -29.35 2.69 -7.92
CA SER A 169 -29.72 1.36 -8.37
C SER A 169 -28.85 0.28 -7.74
N ASN A 170 -29.32 -0.98 -7.78
CA ASN A 170 -28.58 -2.10 -7.23
C ASN A 170 -27.36 -2.43 -8.12
N LEU A 171 -26.19 -2.56 -7.50
CA LEU A 171 -24.97 -3.04 -8.15
C LEU A 171 -25.03 -4.55 -8.44
N LEU A 172 -25.88 -5.29 -7.73
CA LEU A 172 -26.13 -6.72 -7.94
C LEU A 172 -27.24 -6.97 -8.97
N ASP A 173 -27.24 -6.18 -10.04
CA ASP A 173 -28.06 -6.38 -11.25
C ASP A 173 -27.13 -6.73 -12.40
N LEU A 174 -27.58 -7.53 -13.37
CA LEU A 174 -26.75 -8.00 -14.47
C LEU A 174 -26.15 -6.85 -15.27
N LYS A 175 -26.93 -5.78 -15.50
CA LYS A 175 -26.46 -4.57 -16.18
C LYS A 175 -25.33 -3.90 -15.39
N SER A 176 -25.51 -3.73 -14.07
CA SER A 176 -24.51 -3.10 -13.19
C SER A 176 -23.25 -3.94 -13.08
N ILE A 177 -23.37 -5.27 -13.02
CA ILE A 177 -22.25 -6.21 -12.99
C ILE A 177 -21.42 -6.14 -14.28
N LYS A 178 -22.09 -6.10 -15.44
CA LYS A 178 -21.40 -5.90 -16.73
C LYS A 178 -20.67 -4.55 -16.78
N ASN A 179 -21.30 -3.49 -16.29
CA ASN A 179 -20.65 -2.17 -16.19
C ASN A 179 -19.44 -2.18 -15.24
N LEU A 180 -19.54 -2.85 -14.09
CA LEU A 180 -18.41 -3.00 -13.15
C LEU A 180 -17.26 -3.79 -13.79
N CYS A 181 -17.56 -4.83 -14.57
CA CYS A 181 -16.52 -5.56 -15.30
C CYS A 181 -15.82 -4.68 -16.33
N LEU A 182 -16.59 -3.93 -17.13
CA LEU A 182 -16.02 -3.00 -18.11
C LEU A 182 -15.19 -1.91 -17.43
N LEU A 183 -15.64 -1.41 -16.28
CA LEU A 183 -14.90 -0.44 -15.48
C LEU A 183 -13.57 -1.02 -14.99
N ASP A 184 -13.56 -2.23 -14.44
CA ASP A 184 -12.33 -2.89 -13.98
C ASP A 184 -11.35 -3.14 -15.14
N GLN A 185 -11.81 -3.77 -16.21
CA GLN A 185 -10.96 -4.15 -17.34
C GLN A 185 -10.44 -2.93 -18.12
N ARG A 186 -11.33 -2.03 -18.54
CA ARG A 186 -10.95 -0.94 -19.46
C ARG A 186 -10.41 0.29 -18.76
N ILE A 187 -10.99 0.67 -17.62
CA ILE A 187 -10.65 1.93 -16.96
C ILE A 187 -9.56 1.70 -15.91
N LEU A 188 -9.76 0.73 -15.02
CA LEU A 188 -8.85 0.54 -13.88
C LEU A 188 -7.57 -0.19 -14.29
N ARG A 189 -7.68 -1.25 -15.09
CA ARG A 189 -6.52 -2.02 -15.55
C ARG A 189 -5.89 -1.46 -16.83
N MET A 190 -6.61 -0.57 -17.52
CA MET A 190 -6.21 -0.02 -18.83
C MET A 190 -5.88 -1.14 -19.83
N ASP A 191 -6.63 -2.24 -19.79
CA ASP A 191 -6.48 -3.32 -20.76
C ASP A 191 -6.98 -2.80 -22.12
N ASN A 192 -6.03 -2.57 -23.04
CA ASN A 192 -6.37 -2.22 -24.41
C ASN A 192 -6.90 -3.47 -25.12
N ASP A 193 -8.09 -3.37 -25.73
CA ASP A 193 -8.76 -4.43 -26.51
C ASP A 193 -7.96 -4.90 -27.76
N ASN A 194 -6.73 -4.45 -27.96
CA ASN A 194 -5.90 -4.80 -29.11
C ASN A 194 -4.83 -5.83 -28.73
N ASP A 195 -5.09 -7.05 -29.21
CA ASP A 195 -4.15 -8.14 -29.50
C ASP A 195 -3.87 -9.16 -28.39
N GLN A 196 -4.52 -10.32 -28.55
CA GLN A 196 -4.09 -11.63 -28.04
C GLN A 196 -2.72 -12.10 -28.57
N ASN A 197 -1.90 -11.20 -29.11
CA ASN A 197 -0.54 -11.50 -29.55
C ASN A 197 0.43 -10.74 -28.66
N PHE A 198 0.86 -11.41 -27.58
CA PHE A 198 2.19 -11.28 -26.98
C PHE A 198 2.90 -9.94 -27.27
N SER A 199 2.46 -8.83 -26.66
CA SER A 199 3.10 -7.52 -26.86
C SER A 199 3.90 -7.15 -25.63
N PHE A 200 5.21 -7.39 -25.74
CA PHE A 200 6.24 -7.12 -24.76
C PHE A 200 6.51 -5.61 -24.52
N ASN A 201 5.73 -4.67 -25.09
CA ASN A 201 6.13 -3.25 -25.20
C ASN A 201 5.04 -2.18 -25.02
N ASN A 202 3.84 -2.50 -24.53
CA ASN A 202 2.86 -1.49 -24.11
C ASN A 202 2.67 -1.56 -22.58
N SER A 203 3.73 -1.31 -21.81
CA SER A 203 3.61 -1.25 -20.37
C SER A 203 2.82 0.00 -19.97
N THR A 204 1.53 -0.19 -19.66
CA THR A 204 0.79 0.83 -18.91
C THR A 204 1.44 0.95 -17.53
N ILE A 205 1.38 2.13 -16.92
CA ILE A 205 1.86 2.33 -15.53
C ILE A 205 1.25 1.25 -14.63
N PHE A 206 -0.01 0.87 -14.85
CA PHE A 206 -0.65 -0.23 -14.14
C PHE A 206 0.09 -1.57 -14.30
N GLY A 207 0.40 -1.99 -15.53
CA GLY A 207 1.08 -3.25 -15.80
C GLY A 207 2.50 -3.35 -15.21
N GLU A 208 3.21 -2.23 -15.06
CA GLU A 208 4.56 -2.23 -14.45
C GLU A 208 4.56 -2.47 -12.94
N TYR A 209 3.52 -1.99 -12.25
CA TYR A 209 3.41 -2.08 -10.79
C TYR A 209 2.45 -3.18 -10.33
N CYS A 210 1.74 -3.82 -11.26
CA CYS A 210 0.83 -4.90 -10.96
C CYS A 210 1.60 -6.12 -10.45
N GLU A 211 1.08 -6.72 -9.37
CA GLU A 211 1.48 -8.05 -8.96
C GLU A 211 1.16 -9.04 -10.08
N SER A 212 2.11 -9.90 -10.41
CA SER A 212 1.94 -10.91 -11.44
C SER A 212 2.22 -12.28 -10.87
N LYS A 213 1.40 -13.25 -11.30
CA LYS A 213 1.74 -14.67 -11.21
C LYS A 213 2.54 -15.07 -12.44
N ASN A 214 3.13 -16.27 -12.41
CA ASN A 214 3.92 -16.86 -13.50
C ASN A 214 3.50 -16.41 -14.90
N PHE A 215 4.49 -16.10 -15.75
CA PHE A 215 4.34 -15.62 -17.13
C PHE A 215 4.02 -14.12 -17.29
N ASP A 216 4.42 -13.27 -16.34
CA ASP A 216 4.29 -11.80 -16.42
C ASP A 216 2.85 -11.31 -16.65
N LYS A 217 1.84 -12.14 -16.35
CA LYS A 217 0.44 -11.74 -16.46
C LYS A 217 -0.02 -11.10 -15.15
N CYS A 218 -0.48 -9.86 -15.25
CA CYS A 218 -1.07 -9.12 -14.15
C CYS A 218 -2.28 -9.86 -13.55
N CYS A 219 -2.30 -9.89 -12.22
CA CYS A 219 -3.34 -10.51 -11.43
C CYS A 219 -4.73 -9.91 -11.69
N PRO A 220 -5.83 -10.68 -11.52
CA PRO A 220 -7.17 -10.11 -11.46
C PRO A 220 -7.35 -9.25 -10.20
N SER A 221 -8.18 -8.21 -10.30
CA SER A 221 -8.61 -7.40 -9.15
C SER A 221 -9.50 -8.21 -8.20
N TRP A 222 -9.46 -7.92 -6.90
CA TRP A 222 -10.48 -8.42 -5.98
C TRP A 222 -11.71 -7.54 -6.10
N SER A 223 -12.75 -8.05 -6.75
CA SER A 223 -14.01 -7.36 -6.97
C SER A 223 -15.17 -8.33 -6.82
N ILE A 224 -16.36 -7.80 -6.53
CA ILE A 224 -17.56 -8.64 -6.39
C ILE A 224 -17.88 -9.40 -7.69
N VAL A 225 -17.51 -8.82 -8.84
CA VAL A 225 -17.67 -9.45 -10.15
C VAL A 225 -16.69 -10.61 -10.34
N ASN A 226 -15.42 -10.43 -9.98
CA ASN A 226 -14.44 -11.52 -10.10
C ASN A 226 -14.78 -12.68 -9.15
N PHE A 227 -15.31 -12.39 -7.96
CA PHE A 227 -15.83 -13.43 -7.07
C PHE A 227 -17.07 -14.13 -7.63
N LEU A 228 -18.01 -13.39 -8.23
CA LEU A 228 -19.15 -13.98 -8.95
C LEU A 228 -18.67 -14.92 -10.07
N MET A 229 -17.66 -14.51 -10.84
CA MET A 229 -17.09 -15.31 -11.92
C MET A 229 -16.46 -16.61 -11.41
N ILE A 230 -15.71 -16.54 -10.29
CA ILE A 230 -15.16 -17.73 -9.62
C ILE A 230 -16.28 -18.67 -9.15
N TYR A 231 -17.34 -18.13 -8.57
CA TYR A 231 -18.48 -18.91 -8.06
C TYR A 231 -19.21 -19.66 -9.19
N VAL A 232 -19.44 -18.99 -10.33
CA VAL A 232 -20.15 -19.56 -11.49
C VAL A 232 -19.22 -20.38 -12.38
N ASN A 233 -17.90 -20.30 -12.16
CA ASN A 233 -16.85 -20.90 -13.00
C ASN A 233 -16.92 -20.43 -14.46
N LYS A 234 -17.09 -19.13 -14.66
CA LYS A 234 -17.01 -18.45 -15.96
C LYS A 234 -15.74 -17.62 -16.03
N THR A 235 -15.27 -17.36 -17.26
CA THR A 235 -14.04 -16.59 -17.50
C THR A 235 -14.29 -15.22 -18.12
N ASN A 236 -15.34 -15.07 -18.94
CA ASN A 236 -15.73 -13.79 -19.55
C ASN A 236 -16.99 -13.22 -18.92
N CYS A 237 -16.99 -11.91 -18.66
CA CYS A 237 -18.14 -11.22 -18.06
C CYS A 237 -19.37 -11.17 -18.97
N ASP A 238 -19.18 -11.26 -20.29
CA ASP A 238 -20.29 -11.25 -21.25
C ASP A 238 -21.18 -12.48 -21.12
N ASP A 239 -20.61 -13.60 -20.68
CA ASP A 239 -21.29 -14.88 -20.50
C ASP A 239 -22.20 -14.92 -19.26
N LEU A 240 -22.18 -13.89 -18.42
CA LEU A 240 -23.04 -13.79 -17.23
C LEU A 240 -24.51 -13.56 -17.61
N ILE A 241 -25.39 -14.25 -16.89
CA ILE A 241 -26.86 -14.15 -16.98
C ILE A 241 -27.49 -13.84 -15.62
N ASP A 242 -28.75 -13.40 -15.59
CA ASP A 242 -29.44 -13.01 -14.36
C ASP A 242 -29.49 -14.14 -13.32
N GLU A 243 -29.68 -15.38 -13.77
CA GLU A 243 -29.73 -16.57 -12.89
C GLU A 243 -28.43 -16.78 -12.10
N ASP A 244 -27.29 -16.41 -12.69
CA ASP A 244 -25.98 -16.50 -12.02
C ASP A 244 -25.90 -15.54 -10.83
N VAL A 245 -26.39 -14.32 -11.04
CA VAL A 245 -26.42 -13.26 -10.02
C VAL A 245 -27.35 -13.66 -8.88
N GLU A 246 -28.54 -14.16 -9.21
CA GLU A 246 -29.51 -14.64 -8.21
C GLU A 246 -28.95 -15.78 -7.35
N LYS A 247 -28.29 -16.77 -7.97
CA LYS A 247 -27.63 -17.87 -7.25
C LYS A 247 -26.52 -17.37 -6.34
N PHE A 248 -25.73 -16.42 -6.80
CA PHE A 248 -24.64 -15.83 -6.03
C PHE A 248 -25.15 -15.05 -4.81
N VAL A 249 -26.18 -14.23 -4.99
CA VAL A 249 -26.82 -13.48 -3.90
C VAL A 249 -27.42 -14.45 -2.86
N LYS A 250 -28.08 -15.52 -3.32
CA LYS A 250 -28.63 -16.55 -2.42
C LYS A 250 -27.53 -17.24 -1.62
N TYR A 251 -26.41 -17.57 -2.26
CA TYR A 251 -25.25 -18.16 -1.60
C TYR A 251 -24.69 -17.25 -0.50
N LEU A 252 -24.51 -15.95 -0.79
CA LEU A 252 -24.07 -14.97 0.20
C LEU A 252 -25.06 -14.84 1.37
N ASP A 253 -26.37 -14.85 1.11
CA ASP A 253 -27.37 -14.74 2.17
C ASP A 253 -27.36 -15.96 3.10
N VAL A 254 -27.26 -17.19 2.56
CA VAL A 254 -27.16 -18.43 3.35
C VAL A 254 -25.93 -18.42 4.27
N CYS A 255 -24.79 -17.92 3.78
CA CYS A 255 -23.55 -17.91 4.54
C CYS A 255 -23.37 -16.67 5.43
N SER A 256 -24.15 -15.61 5.22
CA SER A 256 -24.08 -14.36 5.99
C SER A 256 -24.19 -14.51 7.52
N PRO A 257 -24.99 -15.44 8.11
CA PRO A 257 -25.08 -15.58 9.56
C PRO A 257 -23.78 -16.10 10.19
N PHE A 258 -23.01 -16.92 9.46
CA PHE A 258 -21.73 -17.45 9.94
C PHE A 258 -20.66 -16.37 9.98
N TYR A 259 -20.65 -15.48 8.98
CA TYR A 259 -19.79 -14.30 9.01
C TYR A 259 -20.20 -13.33 10.13
N ALA A 260 -21.51 -13.04 10.28
CA ALA A 260 -22.02 -12.18 11.36
C ALA A 260 -21.71 -12.74 12.76
N GLY A 261 -21.65 -14.08 12.88
CA GLY A 261 -21.31 -14.79 14.10
C GLY A 261 -19.83 -14.93 14.39
N HIS A 262 -18.95 -14.37 13.54
CA HIS A 262 -17.49 -14.54 13.63
C HIS A 262 -17.01 -16.01 13.52
N TYR A 263 -17.84 -16.91 12.97
CA TYR A 263 -17.43 -18.28 12.68
C TYR A 263 -16.61 -18.38 11.39
N LEU A 264 -16.69 -17.37 10.53
CA LEU A 264 -15.91 -17.26 9.30
C LEU A 264 -14.79 -16.22 9.47
N ASN A 265 -13.54 -16.63 9.25
CA ASN A 265 -12.34 -15.81 9.38
C ASN A 265 -11.42 -15.97 8.15
N ASP A 266 -10.35 -15.18 8.07
CA ASP A 266 -9.42 -15.17 6.92
C ASP A 266 -8.59 -16.47 6.76
N ASP A 267 -8.50 -17.29 7.80
CA ASP A 267 -7.68 -18.50 7.80
C ASP A 267 -8.50 -19.76 7.43
N CYS A 268 -9.83 -19.65 7.35
CA CYS A 268 -10.70 -20.75 6.94
C CYS A 268 -10.27 -21.32 5.58
N SER A 269 -10.02 -22.62 5.55
CA SER A 269 -9.72 -23.37 4.32
C SER A 269 -10.23 -24.81 4.41
N ASN A 270 -10.13 -25.55 3.31
CA ASN A 270 -10.47 -26.98 3.32
C ASN A 270 -9.53 -27.79 4.22
N ASP A 271 -8.28 -27.35 4.37
CA ASP A 271 -7.29 -27.99 5.23
C ASP A 271 -7.45 -27.58 6.70
N GLU A 272 -7.90 -26.34 6.93
CA GLU A 272 -8.18 -25.77 8.26
C GLU A 272 -9.64 -25.26 8.31
N PRO A 273 -10.61 -26.17 8.52
CA PRO A 273 -12.03 -25.82 8.46
C PRO A 273 -12.45 -25.01 9.68
N CYS A 274 -13.38 -24.09 9.46
CA CYS A 274 -13.89 -23.23 10.52
C CYS A 274 -15.00 -23.90 11.35
N PRO A 275 -15.01 -23.70 12.68
CA PRO A 275 -15.94 -24.36 13.58
C PRO A 275 -17.38 -23.91 13.30
N ASN A 276 -18.32 -24.85 13.34
CA ASN A 276 -19.76 -24.62 13.14
C ASN A 276 -20.13 -23.94 11.82
N THR A 277 -19.24 -23.97 10.81
CA THR A 277 -19.48 -23.36 9.49
C THR A 277 -19.52 -24.45 8.41
N PRO A 278 -20.56 -24.48 7.55
CA PRO A 278 -20.61 -25.38 6.41
C PRO A 278 -19.40 -25.19 5.49
N SER A 279 -18.86 -26.28 4.93
CA SER A 279 -17.72 -26.21 4.02
C SER A 279 -17.99 -25.37 2.78
N GLU A 280 -19.24 -25.33 2.33
CA GLU A 280 -19.71 -24.48 1.23
C GLU A 280 -19.41 -23.00 1.48
N CYS A 281 -19.39 -22.51 2.72
CA CYS A 281 -19.24 -21.08 3.03
C CYS A 281 -17.79 -20.58 3.05
N PHE A 282 -16.79 -21.47 3.06
CA PHE A 282 -15.36 -21.11 2.95
C PHE A 282 -14.70 -21.66 1.68
N GLN A 283 -15.51 -22.09 0.69
CA GLN A 283 -15.05 -22.43 -0.65
C GLN A 283 -14.69 -21.18 -1.46
N TYR A 284 -14.18 -21.41 -2.68
CA TYR A 284 -13.91 -20.35 -3.67
C TYR A 284 -12.95 -19.26 -3.16
N GLU A 285 -11.85 -19.66 -2.51
CA GLU A 285 -10.87 -18.74 -1.93
C GLU A 285 -11.47 -17.87 -0.82
N ASN A 286 -12.25 -18.50 0.07
CA ASN A 286 -12.90 -17.84 1.21
C ASN A 286 -13.76 -16.63 0.76
N LEU A 287 -14.51 -16.84 -0.33
CA LEU A 287 -15.25 -15.80 -1.04
C LEU A 287 -16.17 -15.00 -0.12
N VAL A 288 -16.98 -15.70 0.69
CA VAL A 288 -17.97 -15.07 1.57
C VAL A 288 -17.28 -14.10 2.53
N PHE A 289 -16.20 -14.54 3.17
CA PHE A 289 -15.42 -13.69 4.07
C PHE A 289 -14.89 -12.46 3.34
N ASN A 290 -14.26 -12.66 2.19
CA ASN A 290 -13.66 -11.56 1.44
C ASN A 290 -14.69 -10.53 0.96
N VAL A 291 -15.85 -10.97 0.48
CA VAL A 291 -16.93 -10.09 0.05
C VAL A 291 -17.43 -9.24 1.23
N PHE A 292 -17.79 -9.86 2.34
CA PHE A 292 -18.34 -9.13 3.49
C PHE A 292 -17.32 -8.31 4.27
N HIS A 293 -16.04 -8.71 4.26
CA HIS A 293 -15.01 -8.04 5.04
C HIS A 293 -14.37 -6.86 4.30
N TYR A 294 -14.20 -6.98 2.96
CA TYR A 294 -13.43 -6.00 2.19
C TYR A 294 -14.24 -5.26 1.12
N LEU A 295 -15.27 -5.89 0.54
CA LEU A 295 -15.88 -5.37 -0.69
C LEU A 295 -17.18 -4.60 -0.47
N VAL A 296 -17.99 -4.98 0.52
CA VAL A 296 -19.33 -4.41 0.74
C VAL A 296 -19.41 -3.61 2.03
N ASP A 297 -20.39 -2.71 2.11
CA ASP A 297 -20.72 -1.95 3.32
C ASP A 297 -21.34 -2.89 4.40
N TYR A 298 -21.08 -2.60 5.68
CA TYR A 298 -21.64 -3.32 6.83
C TYR A 298 -23.18 -3.34 6.89
N ARG A 299 -23.86 -2.49 6.11
CA ARG A 299 -25.33 -2.48 5.98
C ARG A 299 -25.86 -3.51 4.99
N PHE A 300 -25.00 -4.04 4.11
CA PHE A 300 -25.39 -5.04 3.13
C PHE A 300 -25.96 -6.29 3.82
N MET A 301 -27.05 -6.85 3.29
CA MET A 301 -27.77 -7.99 3.87
C MET A 301 -28.19 -7.86 5.34
N ASN A 302 -28.44 -6.63 5.81
CA ASN A 302 -28.80 -6.32 7.21
C ASN A 302 -27.77 -6.86 8.22
N MET A 303 -26.49 -6.82 7.85
CA MET A 303 -25.40 -7.32 8.69
C MET A 303 -25.33 -6.58 10.04
N ASP A 304 -25.65 -5.29 10.08
CA ASP A 304 -25.86 -4.51 11.30
C ASP A 304 -26.81 -5.18 12.31
N LYS A 305 -27.98 -5.66 11.83
CA LYS A 305 -28.96 -6.36 12.66
C LYS A 305 -28.52 -7.77 13.01
N LYS A 306 -27.85 -8.46 12.08
CA LYS A 306 -27.35 -9.83 12.26
C LYS A 306 -26.26 -9.89 13.32
N ILE A 307 -25.35 -8.91 13.34
CA ILE A 307 -24.28 -8.76 14.34
C ILE A 307 -24.87 -8.45 15.72
N LEU A 308 -25.83 -7.52 15.80
CA LEU A 308 -26.43 -7.12 17.07
C LEU A 308 -27.32 -8.20 17.71
N ASN A 309 -27.93 -9.09 16.91
CA ASN A 309 -28.88 -10.10 17.37
C ASN A 309 -28.42 -11.55 17.10
N HIS A 310 -27.11 -11.82 17.21
CA HIS A 310 -26.55 -13.13 16.85
C HIS A 310 -27.25 -14.31 17.55
N ASN A 311 -27.65 -14.14 18.82
CA ASN A 311 -28.31 -15.19 19.61
C ASN A 311 -29.80 -15.41 19.30
N LYS A 312 -30.45 -14.51 18.54
CA LYS A 312 -31.91 -14.54 18.29
C LYS A 312 -32.28 -14.94 16.85
N LEU A 313 -31.30 -14.92 15.94
CA LEU A 313 -31.53 -15.14 14.51
C LEU A 313 -31.35 -16.59 14.04
N ILE A 314 -30.80 -17.48 14.88
CA ILE A 314 -30.68 -18.90 14.56
C ILE A 314 -32.06 -19.60 14.56
N GLU A 315 -33.07 -19.03 15.25
CA GLU A 315 -34.43 -19.58 15.30
C GLU A 315 -35.43 -18.93 14.31
N THR A 316 -35.06 -17.87 13.60
CA THR A 316 -35.99 -17.11 12.74
C THR A 316 -35.74 -17.23 11.24
N THR A 317 -34.76 -18.03 10.81
CA THR A 317 -34.42 -18.25 9.39
C THR A 317 -35.46 -19.04 8.59
N MET A 318 -36.53 -19.56 9.21
CA MET A 318 -37.57 -20.35 8.51
C MET A 318 -38.81 -19.55 8.06
N ASN A 319 -38.98 -18.27 8.43
CA ASN A 319 -40.24 -17.54 8.18
C ASN A 319 -40.13 -16.22 7.40
N TYR A 320 -38.95 -15.79 7.00
CA TYR A 320 -38.83 -14.62 6.10
C TYR A 320 -38.72 -15.09 4.66
N SER A 321 -39.83 -14.96 3.92
CA SER A 321 -39.79 -14.96 2.45
C SER A 321 -38.96 -13.75 2.01
N VAL A 322 -37.72 -14.00 1.59
CA VAL A 322 -36.83 -12.99 0.99
C VAL A 322 -37.36 -12.73 -0.43
N THR A 323 -38.32 -11.82 -0.56
CA THR A 323 -38.88 -11.42 -1.86
C THR A 323 -38.14 -10.23 -2.47
N GLN A 324 -37.11 -9.69 -1.81
CA GLN A 324 -36.38 -8.53 -2.31
C GLN A 324 -34.87 -8.74 -2.21
N LEU A 325 -34.18 -8.60 -3.35
CA LEU A 325 -32.72 -8.65 -3.40
C LEU A 325 -32.13 -7.63 -2.42
N PRO A 326 -31.06 -7.99 -1.69
CA PRO A 326 -30.34 -7.04 -0.85
C PRO A 326 -29.76 -5.93 -1.74
N LEU A 327 -30.07 -4.69 -1.36
CA LEU A 327 -29.62 -3.50 -2.08
C LEU A 327 -28.13 -3.25 -1.77
N LEU A 328 -27.31 -3.23 -2.81
CA LEU A 328 -25.91 -2.83 -2.77
C LEU A 328 -25.74 -1.60 -3.65
N THR A 329 -25.55 -0.41 -3.06
CA THR A 329 -25.37 0.83 -3.83
C THR A 329 -23.91 1.15 -4.09
N SER A 330 -23.00 0.70 -3.22
CA SER A 330 -21.55 0.89 -3.35
C SER A 330 -20.78 -0.40 -3.10
N THR A 331 -19.63 -0.54 -3.77
CA THR A 331 -18.74 -1.69 -3.65
C THR A 331 -17.28 -1.26 -3.81
N SER A 332 -16.36 -1.97 -3.16
CA SER A 332 -14.93 -1.77 -3.34
C SER A 332 -14.38 -2.69 -4.44
N ILE A 333 -13.43 -2.16 -5.20
CA ILE A 333 -12.57 -2.89 -6.11
C ILE A 333 -11.14 -2.71 -5.60
N ILE A 334 -10.49 -3.80 -5.23
CA ILE A 334 -9.11 -3.79 -4.76
C ILE A 334 -8.23 -4.25 -5.90
N LEU A 335 -7.29 -3.40 -6.27
CA LEU A 335 -6.39 -3.63 -7.38
C LEU A 335 -5.10 -4.30 -6.89
N PRO A 336 -4.49 -5.18 -7.69
CA PRO A 336 -3.23 -5.86 -7.36
C PRO A 336 -2.01 -4.94 -7.54
N ILE A 337 -2.11 -3.71 -7.06
CA ILE A 337 -1.05 -2.69 -7.08
C ILE A 337 -0.92 -2.10 -5.68
N ALA A 338 0.30 -1.93 -5.20
CA ALA A 338 0.55 -1.30 -3.91
C ALA A 338 0.37 0.22 -4.00
N LYS A 339 -0.21 0.84 -2.97
CA LYS A 339 -0.33 2.28 -2.83
C LYS A 339 1.07 2.92 -2.89
N SER A 340 1.25 3.87 -3.80
CA SER A 340 2.55 4.50 -3.99
C SER A 340 2.42 5.88 -4.62
N SER A 341 3.28 6.82 -4.22
CA SER A 341 3.39 8.14 -4.86
C SER A 341 3.82 8.05 -6.33
N LYS A 342 4.47 6.94 -6.73
CA LYS A 342 4.83 6.69 -8.14
C LYS A 342 3.62 6.48 -9.05
N LEU A 343 2.47 6.11 -8.49
CA LEU A 343 1.22 5.88 -9.23
C LEU A 343 0.36 7.15 -9.37
N MET A 344 0.87 8.33 -9.00
CA MET A 344 0.09 9.58 -9.05
C MET A 344 -0.49 9.87 -10.44
N ALA A 345 0.30 9.68 -11.49
CA ALA A 345 -0.15 9.87 -12.88
C ALA A 345 -1.27 8.89 -13.27
N TYR A 346 -1.23 7.66 -12.74
CA TYR A 346 -2.29 6.68 -12.93
C TYR A 346 -3.59 7.14 -12.27
N TYR A 347 -3.52 7.60 -11.01
CA TYR A 347 -4.71 8.12 -10.29
C TYR A 347 -5.32 9.34 -10.99
N GLU A 348 -4.50 10.28 -11.48
CA GLU A 348 -5.00 11.42 -12.23
C GLU A 348 -5.75 11.00 -13.51
N ASN A 349 -5.27 9.96 -14.20
CA ASN A 349 -5.91 9.49 -15.42
C ASN A 349 -7.28 8.86 -15.16
N ILE A 350 -7.41 8.00 -14.14
CA ILE A 350 -8.68 7.34 -13.84
C ILE A 350 -9.75 8.31 -13.30
N THR A 351 -9.35 9.43 -12.69
CA THR A 351 -10.30 10.46 -12.20
C THR A 351 -10.86 11.39 -13.29
N LYS A 352 -10.28 11.35 -14.50
CA LYS A 352 -10.71 12.20 -15.63
C LYS A 352 -11.70 11.50 -16.57
N VAL A 353 -11.96 10.21 -16.35
CA VAL A 353 -12.95 9.39 -17.06
C VAL A 353 -14.31 9.58 -16.41
#